data_AF-A0A7W1GN60-F1
#
_entry.id   AF-A0A7W1GN60-F1
#
_cell.length_a   1.000
_cell.length_b   1.000
_cell.length_c   1.000
_cell.angle_alpha   90.00
_cell.angle_beta   90.00
_cell.angle_gamma   90.00
#
_symmetry.space_group_name_H-M   'P 1'
#
loop_
_entity.id
_entity.type
_entity.pdbx_description
1 polymer ?
#
loop_
_entity_poly.entity_id
_entity_poly.type
_entity_poly.pdbx_seq_one_letter_code
_entity_poly.pdbx_strand_id
1 'polypeptide(L)'
;MAAALVVRETAGVADEQRVCALFRRIWSEDPANAALTPVVLHALAHAGSYAVVAESNGELFGACVGFFGVVDGGWELHSHIAGVTAEARGRSVGFALKTHQREWALERGVDRVTWTYDPLVRRNAYFNLTKLGARPRAYLVDFYGPMADAINAGDESDRLDMEWRLRDEHVTSACAGRPEEPDADALLAVGAVVGLSAGDTDAPERGDLDASTVLVGVPADTERMR
;
A
#
# COMPACT_ATOMS: atom_id res chain seq x y z
N MET A 1 -24.34 -9.45 18.97
CA MET A 1 -22.94 -9.77 18.62
C MET A 1 -22.61 -9.02 17.35
N ALA A 2 -21.53 -8.25 17.30
CA ALA A 2 -21.09 -7.63 16.05
C ALA A 2 -20.63 -8.74 15.09
N ALA A 3 -21.05 -8.69 13.82
CA ALA A 3 -20.60 -9.67 12.84
C ALA A 3 -19.09 -9.52 12.59
N ALA A 4 -18.44 -10.64 12.26
CA ALA A 4 -17.03 -10.66 11.92
C ALA A 4 -16.79 -9.99 10.56
N LEU A 5 -15.65 -9.31 10.43
CA LEU A 5 -15.15 -8.82 9.14
C LEU A 5 -14.80 -10.01 8.26
N VAL A 6 -15.29 -10.01 7.02
CA VAL A 6 -15.01 -11.04 6.01
C VAL A 6 -14.29 -10.38 4.83
N VAL A 7 -13.18 -10.97 4.40
CA VAL A 7 -12.54 -10.62 3.13
C VAL A 7 -12.89 -11.69 2.10
N ARG A 8 -13.39 -11.29 0.93
CA ARG A 8 -13.81 -12.20 -0.14
C ARG A 8 -13.68 -11.57 -1.51
N GLU A 9 -13.59 -12.41 -2.53
CA GLU A 9 -13.67 -11.98 -3.93
C GLU A 9 -15.03 -11.32 -4.23
N THR A 10 -15.03 -10.37 -5.18
CA THR A 10 -16.24 -9.72 -5.66
C THR A 10 -17.15 -10.70 -6.39
N ALA A 11 -18.46 -10.66 -6.14
CA ALA A 11 -19.44 -11.54 -6.76
C ALA A 11 -20.21 -10.82 -7.87
N GLY A 12 -19.49 -10.41 -8.92
CA GLY A 12 -20.05 -9.79 -10.12
C GLY A 12 -20.33 -8.29 -10.00
N VAL A 13 -21.00 -7.77 -11.04
CA VAL A 13 -21.10 -6.33 -11.34
C VAL A 13 -21.62 -5.47 -10.18
N ALA A 14 -22.55 -5.99 -9.38
CA ALA A 14 -23.11 -5.24 -8.25
C ALA A 14 -22.05 -4.94 -7.17
N ASP A 15 -21.18 -5.91 -6.85
CA ASP A 15 -20.07 -5.67 -5.91
C ASP A 15 -19.02 -4.74 -6.50
N GLU A 16 -18.70 -4.91 -7.77
CA GLU A 16 -17.69 -4.12 -8.47
C GLU A 16 -18.11 -2.64 -8.58
N GLN A 17 -19.40 -2.38 -8.80
CA GLN A 17 -19.97 -1.03 -8.71
C GLN A 17 -19.83 -0.41 -7.32
N ARG A 18 -20.06 -1.21 -6.25
CA ARG A 18 -19.88 -0.77 -4.87
C ARG A 18 -18.41 -0.49 -4.54
N VAL A 19 -17.47 -1.27 -5.08
CA VAL A 19 -16.02 -1.04 -4.96
C VAL A 19 -15.62 0.28 -5.60
N CYS A 20 -16.04 0.54 -6.85
CA CYS A 20 -15.74 1.82 -7.52
C CYS A 20 -16.39 3.01 -6.79
N ALA A 21 -17.60 2.86 -6.24
CA ALA A 21 -18.22 3.89 -5.41
C ALA A 21 -17.45 4.14 -4.10
N LEU A 22 -16.96 3.07 -3.47
CA LEU A 22 -16.14 3.13 -2.27
C LEU A 22 -14.82 3.89 -2.53
N PHE A 23 -14.10 3.57 -3.60
CA PHE A 23 -12.85 4.24 -3.95
C PHE A 23 -13.06 5.73 -4.22
N ARG A 24 -14.06 6.10 -5.03
CA ARG A 24 -14.39 7.52 -5.25
C ARG A 24 -14.65 8.28 -3.95
N ARG A 25 -15.30 7.65 -2.97
CA ARG A 25 -15.51 8.25 -1.64
C ARG A 25 -14.20 8.41 -0.86
N ILE A 26 -13.29 7.44 -0.91
CA ILE A 26 -12.02 7.46 -0.17
C ILE A 26 -11.09 8.55 -0.72
N TRP A 27 -10.94 8.63 -2.04
CA TRP A 27 -10.02 9.58 -2.70
C TRP A 27 -10.69 10.88 -3.15
N SER A 28 -12.01 11.02 -2.93
CA SER A 28 -12.81 12.17 -3.38
C SER A 28 -12.59 12.48 -4.86
N GLU A 29 -12.51 11.43 -5.68
CA GLU A 29 -12.28 11.51 -7.11
C GLU A 29 -13.50 12.04 -7.86
N ASP A 30 -13.27 12.90 -8.86
CA ASP A 30 -14.24 13.19 -9.90
C ASP A 30 -14.55 11.88 -10.66
N PRO A 31 -15.82 11.49 -10.87
CA PRO A 31 -16.18 10.36 -11.71
C PRO A 31 -15.51 10.33 -13.10
N ALA A 32 -15.21 11.48 -13.68
CA ALA A 32 -14.51 11.58 -14.97
C ALA A 32 -13.04 11.15 -14.92
N ASN A 33 -12.42 11.19 -13.74
CA ASN A 33 -11.01 10.88 -13.50
C ASN A 33 -10.83 9.68 -12.56
N ALA A 34 -11.85 8.82 -12.43
CA ALA A 34 -11.82 7.70 -11.50
C ALA A 34 -10.69 6.73 -11.83
N ALA A 35 -9.89 6.35 -10.83
CA ALA A 35 -8.76 5.44 -11.01
C ALA A 35 -9.19 4.05 -11.52
N LEU A 36 -10.44 3.66 -11.26
CA LEU A 36 -11.00 2.37 -11.66
C LEU A 36 -12.50 2.49 -11.99
N THR A 37 -12.91 1.98 -13.15
CA THR A 37 -14.33 1.91 -13.54
C THR A 37 -14.91 0.50 -13.32
N PRO A 38 -16.23 0.36 -13.11
CA PRO A 38 -16.84 -0.95 -12.94
C PRO A 38 -16.62 -1.90 -14.12
N VAL A 39 -16.58 -1.37 -15.35
CA VAL A 39 -16.33 -2.18 -16.55
C VAL A 39 -14.92 -2.76 -16.55
N VAL A 40 -13.91 -1.96 -16.18
CA VAL A 40 -12.52 -2.44 -16.09
C VAL A 40 -12.38 -3.44 -14.95
N LEU A 41 -12.96 -3.14 -13.78
CA LEU A 41 -12.93 -4.06 -12.64
C LEU A 41 -13.60 -5.39 -12.98
N HIS A 42 -14.75 -5.37 -13.67
CA HIS A 42 -15.41 -6.58 -14.15
C HIS A 42 -14.52 -7.40 -15.07
N ALA A 43 -13.86 -6.74 -16.03
CA ALA A 43 -12.95 -7.41 -16.96
C ALA A 43 -11.76 -8.04 -16.23
N LEU A 44 -11.18 -7.35 -15.24
CA LEU A 44 -10.09 -7.88 -14.41
C LEU A 44 -10.54 -9.11 -13.61
N ALA A 45 -11.66 -9.01 -12.90
CA ALA A 45 -12.21 -10.13 -12.11
C ALA A 45 -12.54 -11.33 -13.02
N HIS A 46 -13.16 -11.08 -14.18
CA HIS A 46 -13.44 -12.12 -15.17
C HIS A 46 -12.17 -12.79 -15.71
N ALA A 47 -11.11 -12.02 -15.91
CA ALA A 47 -9.80 -12.52 -16.33
C ALA A 47 -9.03 -13.25 -15.20
N GLY A 48 -9.63 -13.41 -14.02
CA GLY A 48 -9.04 -14.12 -12.87
C GLY A 48 -8.06 -13.28 -12.06
N SER A 49 -8.06 -11.96 -12.23
CA SER A 49 -7.23 -11.04 -11.42
C SER A 49 -7.80 -10.85 -10.02
N TYR A 50 -7.00 -10.27 -9.13
CA TYR A 50 -7.36 -10.07 -7.73
C TYR A 50 -8.37 -8.92 -7.59
N ALA A 51 -9.58 -9.21 -7.13
CA ALA A 51 -10.60 -8.21 -6.83
C ALA A 51 -11.40 -8.63 -5.59
N VAL A 52 -11.18 -7.96 -4.46
CA VAL A 52 -11.77 -8.35 -3.18
C VAL A 52 -12.39 -7.17 -2.43
N VAL A 53 -13.34 -7.50 -1.56
CA VAL A 53 -13.94 -6.59 -0.59
C VAL A 53 -13.68 -7.08 0.83
N ALA A 54 -13.57 -6.12 1.76
CA ALA A 54 -13.66 -6.37 3.19
C ALA A 54 -15.00 -5.83 3.70
N GLU A 55 -15.87 -6.70 4.18
CA GLU A 55 -17.23 -6.34 4.58
C GLU A 55 -17.66 -6.93 5.91
N SER A 56 -18.66 -6.30 6.55
CA SER A 56 -19.34 -6.85 7.72
C SER A 56 -20.77 -6.32 7.75
N ASN A 57 -21.76 -7.18 7.99
CA ASN A 57 -23.19 -6.83 7.96
C ASN A 57 -23.65 -6.16 6.64
N GLY A 58 -23.05 -6.54 5.52
CA GLY A 58 -23.35 -5.96 4.20
C GLY A 58 -22.75 -4.56 3.99
N GLU A 59 -21.98 -4.03 4.92
CA GLU A 59 -21.26 -2.76 4.77
C GLU A 59 -19.81 -3.00 4.32
N LEU A 60 -19.34 -2.24 3.32
CA LEU A 60 -17.95 -2.31 2.85
C LEU A 60 -17.05 -1.39 3.67
N PHE A 61 -16.02 -1.97 4.27
CA PHE A 61 -14.99 -1.26 5.03
C PHE A 61 -13.68 -1.10 4.26
N GLY A 62 -13.51 -1.83 3.16
CA GLY A 62 -12.37 -1.69 2.27
C GLY A 62 -12.49 -2.58 1.04
N ALA A 63 -11.60 -2.35 0.08
CA ALA A 63 -11.45 -3.18 -1.11
C ALA A 63 -9.99 -3.17 -1.58
N CYS A 64 -9.59 -4.21 -2.29
CA CYS A 64 -8.26 -4.31 -2.87
C CYS A 64 -8.34 -4.97 -4.25
N VAL A 65 -7.71 -4.34 -5.23
CA VAL A 65 -7.68 -4.78 -6.62
C VAL A 65 -6.24 -4.84 -7.09
N GLY A 66 -5.90 -5.92 -7.79
CA GLY A 66 -4.61 -6.12 -8.43
C GLY A 66 -4.73 -7.02 -9.65
N PHE A 67 -3.76 -6.97 -10.54
CA PHE A 67 -3.77 -7.71 -11.80
C PHE A 67 -2.43 -8.40 -12.05
N PHE A 68 -2.46 -9.49 -12.80
CA PHE A 68 -1.25 -10.22 -13.13
C PHE A 68 -0.42 -9.49 -14.18
N GLY A 69 0.90 -9.58 -14.03
CA GLY A 69 1.88 -9.11 -14.99
C GLY A 69 3.01 -10.10 -15.15
N VAL A 70 3.81 -9.91 -16.20
CA VAL A 70 5.09 -10.59 -16.38
C VAL A 70 6.18 -9.51 -16.41
N VAL A 71 7.06 -9.54 -15.42
CA VAL A 71 8.16 -8.57 -15.27
C VAL A 71 9.45 -9.36 -15.04
N ASP A 72 10.51 -9.01 -15.76
CA ASP A 72 11.80 -9.70 -15.71
C ASP A 72 11.71 -11.22 -15.96
N GLY A 73 10.71 -11.64 -16.75
CA GLY A 73 10.46 -13.05 -17.08
C GLY A 73 9.73 -13.86 -16.01
N GLY A 74 9.31 -13.24 -14.90
CA GLY A 74 8.54 -13.86 -13.82
C GLY A 74 7.11 -13.36 -13.75
N TRP A 75 6.19 -14.23 -13.33
CA TRP A 75 4.82 -13.84 -13.01
C TRP A 75 4.79 -13.06 -11.69
N GLU A 76 4.06 -11.96 -11.68
CA GLU A 76 3.79 -11.19 -10.46
C GLU A 76 2.34 -10.72 -10.40
N LEU A 77 1.89 -10.38 -9.20
CA LEU A 77 0.64 -9.66 -8.99
C LEU A 77 0.95 -8.19 -8.72
N HIS A 78 0.55 -7.29 -9.60
CA HIS A 78 0.57 -5.86 -9.33
C HIS A 78 -0.65 -5.48 -8.49
N SER A 79 -0.44 -5.09 -7.23
CA SER A 79 -1.47 -4.63 -6.30
C SER A 79 -1.84 -3.17 -6.59
N HIS A 80 -2.66 -2.97 -7.62
CA HIS A 80 -3.01 -1.67 -8.17
C HIS A 80 -3.60 -0.66 -7.18
N ILE A 81 -4.65 -1.04 -6.45
CA ILE A 81 -5.34 -0.12 -5.55
C ILE A 81 -5.88 -0.84 -4.31
N ALA A 82 -5.70 -0.25 -3.14
CA ALA A 82 -6.21 -0.75 -1.87
C ALA A 82 -6.73 0.43 -1.04
N GLY A 83 -8.01 0.39 -0.70
CA GLY A 83 -8.70 1.47 0.01
C GLY A 83 -9.43 0.95 1.23
N VAL A 84 -9.34 1.68 2.33
CA VAL A 84 -10.04 1.40 3.59
C VAL A 84 -10.77 2.66 4.03
N THR A 85 -12.00 2.51 4.53
CA THR A 85 -12.79 3.67 4.96
C THR A 85 -12.23 4.32 6.23
N ALA A 86 -12.57 5.58 6.48
CA ALA A 86 -12.16 6.26 7.69
C ALA A 86 -12.76 5.62 8.96
N GLU A 87 -13.99 5.10 8.85
CA GLU A 87 -14.73 4.38 9.91
C GLU A 87 -14.09 3.02 10.25
N ALA A 88 -13.25 2.50 9.34
CA ALA A 88 -12.49 1.27 9.53
C ALA A 88 -11.10 1.49 10.14
N ARG A 89 -10.69 2.74 10.42
CA ARG A 89 -9.40 3.04 11.04
C ARG A 89 -9.26 2.32 12.38
N GLY A 90 -8.07 1.78 12.63
CA GLY A 90 -7.77 1.00 13.84
C GLY A 90 -8.34 -0.42 13.88
N ARG A 91 -9.12 -0.85 12.87
CA ARG A 91 -9.70 -2.21 12.80
C ARG A 91 -8.87 -3.19 11.97
N SER A 92 -7.64 -2.82 11.61
CA SER A 92 -6.70 -3.64 10.82
C SER A 92 -7.26 -4.17 9.49
N VAL A 93 -8.25 -3.47 8.89
CA VAL A 93 -8.88 -3.89 7.62
C VAL A 93 -7.87 -3.95 6.47
N GLY A 94 -6.98 -2.95 6.38
CA GLY A 94 -5.92 -2.96 5.36
C GLY A 94 -4.96 -4.14 5.50
N PHE A 95 -4.62 -4.51 6.73
CA PHE A 95 -3.79 -5.68 7.01
C PHE A 95 -4.51 -6.98 6.61
N ALA A 96 -5.80 -7.12 6.95
CA ALA A 96 -6.60 -8.27 6.54
C ALA A 96 -6.69 -8.40 5.01
N LEU A 97 -6.90 -7.29 4.29
CA LEU A 97 -6.92 -7.28 2.81
C LEU A 97 -5.59 -7.75 2.21
N LYS A 98 -4.45 -7.31 2.77
CA LYS A 98 -3.13 -7.67 2.25
C LYS A 98 -2.72 -9.10 2.62
N THR A 99 -3.04 -9.57 3.82
CA THR A 99 -2.80 -10.99 4.19
C THR A 99 -3.63 -11.93 3.32
N HIS A 100 -4.90 -11.58 3.06
CA HIS A 100 -5.72 -12.31 2.08
C HIS A 100 -5.09 -12.27 0.67
N GLN A 101 -4.56 -11.11 0.22
CA GLN A 101 -3.89 -11.01 -1.09
C GLN A 101 -2.67 -11.92 -1.18
N ARG A 102 -1.89 -12.03 -0.08
CA ARG A 102 -0.75 -12.93 0.00
C ARG A 102 -1.19 -14.40 -0.15
N GLU A 103 -2.19 -14.82 0.62
CA GLU A 103 -2.71 -16.20 0.56
C GLU A 103 -3.24 -16.51 -0.85
N TRP A 104 -4.08 -15.62 -1.38
CA TRP A 104 -4.67 -15.75 -2.72
C TRP A 104 -3.63 -15.87 -3.84
N ALA A 105 -2.55 -15.08 -3.76
CA ALA A 105 -1.46 -15.11 -4.74
C ALA A 105 -0.64 -16.41 -4.63
N LEU A 106 -0.29 -16.82 -3.41
CA LEU A 106 0.47 -18.05 -3.16
C LEU A 106 -0.29 -19.30 -3.64
N GLU A 107 -1.61 -19.35 -3.46
CA GLU A 107 -2.48 -20.43 -3.97
C GLU A 107 -2.46 -20.53 -5.49
N ARG A 108 -2.13 -19.43 -6.18
CA ARG A 108 -2.02 -19.35 -7.65
C ARG A 108 -0.59 -19.49 -8.15
N GLY A 109 0.35 -19.86 -7.27
CA GLY A 109 1.75 -20.04 -7.62
C GLY A 109 2.51 -18.73 -7.86
N VAL A 110 1.96 -17.58 -7.44
CA VAL A 110 2.64 -16.29 -7.50
C VAL A 110 3.19 -15.96 -6.12
N ASP A 111 4.49 -15.72 -6.04
CA ASP A 111 5.21 -15.43 -4.80
C ASP A 111 5.74 -13.99 -4.73
N ARG A 112 5.45 -13.17 -5.76
CA ARG A 112 5.85 -11.76 -5.85
C ARG A 112 4.64 -10.87 -6.09
N VAL A 113 4.49 -9.86 -5.22
CA VAL A 113 3.50 -8.79 -5.37
C VAL A 113 4.21 -7.45 -5.42
N THR A 114 3.82 -6.58 -6.34
CA THR A 114 4.41 -5.24 -6.51
C THR A 114 3.35 -4.15 -6.36
N TRP A 115 3.75 -2.96 -5.91
CA TRP A 115 2.91 -1.76 -5.92
C TRP A 115 3.77 -0.52 -5.69
N THR A 116 3.22 0.64 -5.97
CA THR A 116 3.83 1.92 -5.63
C THR A 116 3.08 2.57 -4.48
N TYR A 117 3.77 3.37 -3.66
CA TYR A 117 3.11 4.30 -2.74
C TYR A 117 3.86 5.64 -2.67
N ASP A 118 3.18 6.66 -2.18
CA ASP A 118 3.77 7.97 -1.90
C ASP A 118 4.72 7.88 -0.67
N PRO A 119 6.04 8.06 -0.85
CA PRO A 119 7.02 7.92 0.23
C PRO A 119 6.84 8.94 1.37
N LEU A 120 6.19 10.08 1.10
CA LEU A 120 5.93 11.12 2.10
C LEU A 120 4.77 10.78 3.04
N VAL A 121 3.91 9.83 2.66
CA VAL A 121 2.81 9.38 3.52
C VAL A 121 3.33 8.40 4.57
N ARG A 122 3.75 8.92 5.74
CA ARG A 122 4.34 8.16 6.86
C ARG A 122 3.55 6.91 7.26
N ARG A 123 2.22 7.00 7.31
CA ARG A 123 1.36 5.84 7.62
C ARG A 123 1.50 4.70 6.59
N ASN A 124 1.67 5.05 5.31
CA ASN A 124 1.88 4.10 4.23
C ASN A 124 3.30 3.53 4.31
N ALA A 125 4.30 4.34 4.64
CA ALA A 125 5.67 3.86 4.86
C ALA A 125 5.71 2.79 5.97
N TYR A 126 5.17 3.07 7.16
CA TYR A 126 5.09 2.09 8.25
C TYR A 126 4.28 0.85 7.87
N PHE A 127 3.14 1.02 7.19
CA PHE A 127 2.32 -0.11 6.77
C PHE A 127 3.06 -1.02 5.77
N ASN A 128 3.68 -0.45 4.73
CA ASN A 128 4.34 -1.22 3.69
C ASN A 128 5.66 -1.84 4.17
N LEU A 129 6.52 -1.07 4.83
CA LEU A 129 7.86 -1.50 5.21
C LEU A 129 7.84 -2.38 6.47
N THR A 130 7.07 -1.99 7.48
CA THR A 130 7.09 -2.66 8.79
C THR A 130 5.97 -3.68 8.91
N LYS A 131 4.70 -3.27 8.71
CA LYS A 131 3.55 -4.17 8.93
C LYS A 131 3.48 -5.30 7.92
N LEU A 132 3.85 -5.05 6.66
CA LEU A 132 3.87 -6.08 5.61
C LEU A 132 5.26 -6.69 5.41
N GLY A 133 6.33 -5.98 5.77
CA GLY A 133 7.70 -6.42 5.49
C GLY A 133 8.09 -6.28 4.02
N ALA A 134 7.40 -5.46 3.23
CA ALA A 134 7.78 -5.22 1.83
C ALA A 134 9.08 -4.40 1.75
N ARG A 135 9.82 -4.54 0.65
CA ARG A 135 11.10 -3.86 0.44
C ARG A 135 11.04 -2.93 -0.78
N PRO A 136 11.67 -1.75 -0.73
CA PRO A 136 11.71 -0.87 -1.88
C PRO A 136 12.64 -1.44 -2.96
N ARG A 137 12.25 -1.26 -4.22
CA ARG A 137 13.04 -1.59 -5.42
C ARG A 137 13.66 -0.36 -6.05
N ALA A 138 12.86 0.70 -6.17
CA ALA A 138 13.25 1.92 -6.86
C ALA A 138 12.47 3.12 -6.32
N TYR A 139 13.08 4.30 -6.45
CA TYR A 139 12.40 5.58 -6.34
C TYR A 139 12.06 6.06 -7.76
N LEU A 140 10.79 6.33 -8.02
CA LEU A 140 10.26 6.74 -9.32
C LEU A 140 9.84 8.21 -9.22
N VAL A 141 10.48 9.06 -10.02
CA VAL A 141 10.19 10.51 -10.08
C VAL A 141 9.00 10.74 -11.00
N ASP A 142 8.04 11.53 -10.54
CA ASP A 142 6.81 11.93 -11.24
C ASP A 142 6.14 10.76 -12.01
N PHE A 143 5.93 9.65 -11.32
CA PHE A 143 5.57 8.37 -11.94
C PHE A 143 4.21 8.38 -12.66
N TYR A 144 3.23 9.11 -12.14
CA TYR A 144 1.88 9.21 -12.68
C TYR A 144 1.60 10.55 -13.40
N GLY A 145 2.54 11.49 -13.38
CA GLY A 145 2.29 12.87 -13.80
C GLY A 145 1.25 13.58 -12.91
N PRO A 146 0.59 14.64 -13.42
CA PRO A 146 -0.44 15.36 -12.68
C PRO A 146 -1.62 14.47 -12.29
N MET A 147 -1.90 14.36 -11.00
CA MET A 147 -3.02 13.61 -10.45
C MET A 147 -4.16 14.56 -10.03
N ALA A 148 -5.40 14.20 -10.33
CA ALA A 148 -6.58 15.04 -10.11
C ALA A 148 -7.38 14.69 -8.83
N ASP A 149 -6.97 13.66 -8.08
CA ASP A 149 -7.65 13.27 -6.84
C ASP A 149 -7.27 14.19 -5.67
N ALA A 150 -8.16 14.33 -4.70
CA ALA A 150 -7.98 15.30 -3.61
C ALA A 150 -6.76 15.03 -2.71
N ILE A 151 -6.21 13.82 -2.73
CA ILE A 151 -5.08 13.42 -1.88
C ILE A 151 -3.75 13.79 -2.57
N ASN A 152 -3.64 13.55 -3.87
CA ASN A 152 -2.42 13.77 -4.63
C ASN A 152 -2.41 15.09 -5.44
N ALA A 153 -3.55 15.78 -5.58
CA ALA A 153 -3.63 17.01 -6.35
C ALA A 153 -2.69 18.09 -5.82
N GLY A 154 -1.89 18.66 -6.72
CA GLY A 154 -0.96 19.75 -6.42
C GLY A 154 0.49 19.32 -6.12
N ASP A 155 0.75 18.02 -5.97
CA ASP A 155 2.08 17.47 -5.71
C ASP A 155 2.64 16.67 -6.89
N GLU A 156 3.97 16.54 -6.95
CA GLU A 156 4.64 15.61 -7.87
C GLU A 156 4.32 14.16 -7.50
N SER A 157 4.13 13.33 -8.51
CA SER A 157 3.69 11.94 -8.32
C SER A 157 4.84 10.99 -8.03
N ASP A 158 5.79 11.40 -7.19
CA ASP A 158 6.91 10.57 -6.79
C ASP A 158 6.43 9.31 -6.06
N ARG A 159 7.02 8.16 -6.38
CA ARG A 159 6.60 6.86 -5.85
C ARG A 159 7.78 6.01 -5.43
N LEU A 160 7.63 5.33 -4.30
CA LEU A 160 8.48 4.20 -3.96
C LEU A 160 7.88 2.92 -4.55
N ASP A 161 8.58 2.30 -5.49
CA ASP A 161 8.25 0.99 -6.05
C ASP A 161 8.59 -0.10 -5.03
N MET A 162 7.61 -0.90 -4.65
CA MET A 162 7.70 -1.91 -3.59
C MET A 162 7.65 -3.32 -4.16
N GLU A 163 8.49 -4.19 -3.61
CA GLU A 163 8.44 -5.64 -3.80
C GLU A 163 8.02 -6.33 -2.51
N TRP A 164 7.13 -7.30 -2.66
CA TRP A 164 6.71 -8.17 -1.58
C TRP A 164 6.90 -9.62 -1.99
N ARG A 165 8.03 -10.19 -1.55
CA ARG A 165 8.35 -11.61 -1.72
C ARG A 165 7.65 -12.41 -0.64
N LEU A 166 6.54 -13.02 -1.03
CA LEU A 166 5.55 -13.59 -0.12
C LEU A 166 6.09 -14.74 0.74
N ARG A 167 7.17 -15.39 0.30
CA ARG A 167 7.80 -16.54 0.96
C ARG A 167 9.00 -16.18 1.83
N ASP A 168 9.46 -14.93 1.80
CA ASP A 168 10.58 -14.52 2.66
C ASP A 168 10.19 -14.63 4.14
N GLU A 169 11.16 -14.97 4.98
CA GLU A 169 10.93 -15.23 6.41
C GLU A 169 10.38 -13.99 7.13
N HIS A 170 10.99 -12.81 6.90
CA HIS A 170 10.55 -11.55 7.49
C HIS A 170 9.11 -11.17 7.07
N VAL A 171 8.73 -11.41 5.82
CA VAL A 171 7.36 -11.20 5.32
C VAL A 171 6.39 -12.15 6.01
N THR A 172 6.76 -13.42 6.13
CA THR A 172 5.94 -14.43 6.82
C THR A 172 5.74 -14.08 8.29
N SER A 173 6.79 -13.62 8.98
CA SER A 173 6.71 -13.16 10.37
C SER A 173 5.83 -11.92 10.51
N ALA A 174 5.99 -10.93 9.63
CA ALA A 174 5.18 -9.71 9.62
C ALA A 174 3.69 -10.01 9.41
N CYS A 175 3.34 -10.87 8.43
CA CYS A 175 1.97 -11.33 8.20
C CYS A 175 1.38 -12.12 9.38
N ALA A 176 2.22 -12.77 10.18
CA ALA A 176 1.82 -13.45 11.41
C ALA A 176 1.73 -12.50 12.63
N GLY A 177 1.80 -11.19 12.41
CA GLY A 177 1.66 -10.16 13.46
C GLY A 177 2.94 -9.90 14.26
N ARG A 178 4.10 -10.35 13.75
CA ARG A 178 5.41 -10.15 14.37
C ARG A 178 6.34 -9.39 13.41
N PRO A 179 6.05 -8.10 13.14
CA PRO A 179 6.90 -7.30 12.28
C PRO A 179 8.26 -7.06 12.93
N GLU A 180 9.30 -6.98 12.10
CA GLU A 180 10.61 -6.51 12.53
C GLU A 180 10.60 -4.98 12.49
N GLU A 181 10.73 -4.34 13.65
CA GLU A 181 10.88 -2.90 13.74
C GLU A 181 12.38 -2.59 13.94
N PRO A 182 13.00 -1.78 13.05
CA PRO A 182 14.38 -1.38 13.25
C PRO A 182 14.48 -0.47 14.48
N ASP A 183 15.42 -0.79 15.38
CA ASP A 183 15.79 0.05 16.49
C ASP A 183 16.84 1.07 16.02
N ALA A 184 16.41 2.31 15.81
CA ALA A 184 17.27 3.37 15.31
C ALA A 184 18.45 3.65 16.25
N ASP A 185 18.25 3.63 17.57
CA ASP A 185 19.31 3.90 18.54
C ASP A 185 20.34 2.77 18.54
N ALA A 186 19.88 1.51 18.45
CA ALA A 186 20.77 0.37 18.31
C ALA A 186 21.58 0.41 16.99
N LEU A 187 20.96 0.84 15.88
CA LEU A 187 21.64 1.00 14.60
C LEU A 187 22.69 2.12 14.65
N LEU A 188 22.37 3.25 15.26
CA LEU A 188 23.34 4.34 15.48
C LEU A 188 24.51 3.88 16.34
N ALA A 189 24.25 3.09 17.39
CA ALA A 189 25.30 2.54 18.26
C ALA A 189 26.30 1.62 17.54
N VAL A 190 25.91 1.03 16.40
CA VAL A 190 26.79 0.18 15.57
C VAL A 190 27.29 0.88 14.29
N GLY A 191 27.15 2.20 14.22
CA GLY A 191 27.74 3.02 13.16
C GLY A 191 26.83 3.34 11.98
N ALA A 192 25.50 3.22 12.14
CA ALA A 192 24.58 3.88 11.21
C ALA A 192 24.69 5.40 11.32
N VAL A 193 24.34 6.11 10.26
CA VAL A 193 24.28 7.58 10.23
C VAL A 193 22.86 8.05 9.92
N VAL A 194 22.52 9.26 10.34
CA VAL A 194 21.27 9.92 9.93
C VAL A 194 21.54 10.65 8.63
N GLY A 195 20.89 10.23 7.55
CA GLY A 195 20.99 10.89 6.24
C GLY A 195 19.91 11.94 6.00
N LEU A 196 18.75 11.76 6.62
CA LEU A 196 17.65 12.72 6.58
C LEU A 196 16.88 12.70 7.90
N SER A 197 16.64 13.89 8.47
CA SER A 197 15.81 14.09 9.64
C SER A 197 14.83 15.26 9.45
N ALA A 198 13.81 15.32 10.29
CA ALA A 198 13.01 16.53 10.45
C ALA A 198 13.73 17.44 11.46
N GLY A 199 14.06 18.66 11.02
CA GLY A 199 14.62 19.69 11.89
C GLY A 199 13.59 20.31 12.82
N ASP A 200 13.99 21.31 13.60
CA ASP A 200 13.15 21.97 14.61
C ASP A 200 11.86 22.60 14.04
N THR A 201 11.85 22.94 12.75
CA THR A 201 10.69 23.50 12.04
C THR A 201 9.98 22.47 11.15
N ASP A 202 10.16 21.17 11.41
CA ASP A 202 9.77 20.04 10.54
C ASP A 202 10.40 20.04 9.13
N ALA A 203 11.30 20.99 8.84
CA ALA A 203 11.97 21.07 7.55
C ALA A 203 12.97 19.90 7.37
N PRO A 204 13.16 19.41 6.13
CA PRO A 204 14.11 18.33 5.89
C PRO A 204 15.56 18.80 6.11
N GLU A 205 16.26 18.14 7.03
CA GLU A 205 17.67 18.36 7.31
C GLU A 205 18.49 17.19 6.76
N ARG A 206 19.45 17.51 5.89
CA ARG A 206 20.37 16.52 5.32
C ARG A 206 21.49 16.24 6.30
N GLY A 207 21.75 14.97 6.57
CA GLY A 207 22.88 14.51 7.34
C GLY A 207 23.91 13.78 6.49
N ASP A 208 24.62 12.85 7.11
CA ASP A 208 25.68 12.07 6.49
C ASP A 208 25.12 10.86 5.74
N LEU A 209 25.77 10.47 4.66
CA LEU A 209 25.44 9.30 3.84
C LEU A 209 26.60 8.29 3.79
N ASP A 210 27.75 8.61 4.40
CA ASP A 210 28.95 7.76 4.39
C ASP A 210 28.90 6.67 5.47
N ALA A 211 27.94 5.76 5.33
CA ALA A 211 27.88 4.54 6.13
C ALA A 211 27.21 3.40 5.37
N SER A 212 27.42 2.18 5.86
CA SER A 212 26.72 0.99 5.35
C SER A 212 25.22 1.00 5.64
N THR A 213 24.78 1.72 6.67
CA THR A 213 23.38 1.90 7.04
C THR A 213 23.08 3.38 7.24
N VAL A 214 22.08 3.87 6.50
CA VAL A 214 21.64 5.26 6.57
C VAL A 214 20.18 5.29 7.04
N LEU A 215 19.91 6.07 8.07
CA LEU A 215 18.57 6.31 8.59
C LEU A 215 17.93 7.49 7.86
N VAL A 216 16.71 7.29 7.37
CA VAL A 216 15.92 8.29 6.65
C VAL A 216 14.61 8.50 7.40
N GLY A 217 14.45 9.67 8.01
CA GLY A 217 13.22 10.08 8.66
C GLY A 217 12.13 10.41 7.65
N VAL A 218 10.91 9.93 7.92
CA VAL A 218 9.70 10.37 7.21
C VAL A 218 8.99 11.40 8.09
N PRO A 219 8.64 12.60 7.57
CA PRO A 219 8.02 13.65 8.36
C PRO A 219 6.74 13.18 9.06
N ALA A 220 6.42 13.78 10.20
CA ALA A 220 5.25 13.39 10.99
C ALA A 220 3.93 13.68 10.27
N ASP A 221 3.85 14.82 9.55
CA ASP A 221 2.66 15.27 8.85
C ASP A 221 3.07 16.13 7.63
N THR A 222 3.14 15.51 6.45
CA THR A 222 3.47 16.22 5.20
C THR A 222 2.28 17.03 4.67
N GLU A 223 1.05 16.73 5.07
CA GLU A 223 -0.14 17.48 4.66
C GLU A 223 -0.14 18.90 5.27
N ARG A 224 0.43 19.07 6.47
CA ARG A 224 0.59 20.38 7.13
C ARG A 224 1.77 21.21 6.63
N MET A 225 2.68 20.61 5.89
CA MET A 225 3.88 21.26 5.36
C MET A 225 3.67 21.90 3.98
N ARG A 226 2.49 21.69 3.37
CA ARG A 226 2.07 22.28 2.09
C ARG A 226 1.62 23.74 2.23
#